data_AF-A0A938MFR9-F1
#
_entry.id   AF-A0A938MFR9-F1
#
_cell.length_a   1.000
_cell.length_b   1.000
_cell.length_c   1.000
_cell.angle_alpha   90.00
_cell.angle_beta   90.00
_cell.angle_gamma   90.00
#
_symmetry.space_group_name_H-M   'P 1'
#
loop_
_entity.id
_entity.type
_entity.pdbx_description
1 polymer ?
#
loop_
_entity_poly.entity_id
_entity_poly.type
_entity_poly.pdbx_seq_one_letter_code
_entity_poly.pdbx_strand_id
1 'polypeptide(L)'
;MNPVVSLSTFGMIPPHQAMEQMAKLGLTGIEYPMEQHRGPRFSPELWPDVPHYNLAGLSLEGTAADLKRHGLTCVGVSGHCELAQGRAVDLLSARMRMAKKLWAQYVSTGIGEGWQEPEKHRGAVLANLRALARCAEELDIVLALRPDRWFTSSLREGLETLRTIGSPNLKLALEFPGMAETTGPDGLADELRRALAEVAVIYLTECPTCSARRLDLFALLRTEGYGGPVCISFGNAIRPVPTPDFKPLRIGPWPLDPSHLDAATSHMRHAMQQGGWSCG
;
A
#
# COMPACT_ATOMS: atom_id res chain seq x y z
N MET A 1 -1.65 3.51 18.64
CA MET A 1 -1.58 3.17 17.20
C MET A 1 -0.56 2.07 17.05
N ASN A 2 -0.91 0.94 16.44
CA ASN A 2 0.04 -0.14 16.17
C ASN A 2 0.66 0.13 14.79
N PRO A 3 2.01 0.24 14.68
CA PRO A 3 2.64 0.41 13.39
C PRO A 3 2.39 -0.83 12.52
N VAL A 4 2.03 -0.59 11.27
CA VAL A 4 1.99 -1.61 10.22
C VAL A 4 3.18 -1.39 9.32
N VAL A 5 3.78 -2.45 8.79
CA VAL A 5 4.86 -2.30 7.80
C VAL A 5 4.47 -2.99 6.51
N SER A 6 4.62 -2.28 5.39
CA SER A 6 4.41 -2.86 4.08
C SER A 6 5.57 -3.77 3.73
N LEU A 7 5.28 -5.03 3.42
CA LEU A 7 6.28 -6.00 2.92
C LEU A 7 6.87 -5.58 1.57
N SER A 8 6.22 -4.66 0.83
CA SER A 8 6.78 -4.05 -0.39
C SER A 8 8.13 -3.35 -0.14
N THR A 9 8.37 -2.87 1.08
CA THR A 9 9.66 -2.40 1.59
C THR A 9 10.80 -3.38 1.31
N PHE A 10 10.48 -4.67 1.39
CA PHE A 10 11.43 -5.78 1.28
C PHE A 10 11.34 -6.43 -0.10
N GLY A 11 10.92 -5.73 -1.16
CA GLY A 11 10.57 -6.30 -2.48
C GLY A 11 11.65 -7.15 -3.19
N MET A 12 12.88 -7.20 -2.66
CA MET A 12 13.94 -8.09 -3.11
C MET A 12 14.12 -9.35 -2.26
N ILE A 13 13.58 -9.39 -1.04
CA ILE A 13 13.71 -10.45 -0.03
C ILE A 13 12.48 -11.38 -0.08
N PRO A 14 12.64 -12.71 0.04
CA PRO A 14 11.53 -13.64 0.17
C PRO A 14 10.59 -13.25 1.32
N PRO A 15 9.26 -13.28 1.12
CA PRO A 15 8.32 -12.79 2.14
C PRO A 15 8.49 -13.43 3.52
N HIS A 16 8.76 -14.74 3.59
CA HIS A 16 8.94 -15.45 4.85
C HIS A 16 10.12 -14.92 5.67
N GLN A 17 11.23 -14.55 5.02
CA GLN A 17 12.39 -13.96 5.69
C GLN A 17 12.09 -12.54 6.17
N ALA A 18 11.38 -11.76 5.35
CA ALA A 18 10.94 -10.42 5.74
C ALA A 18 9.99 -10.47 6.96
N MET A 19 9.04 -11.41 6.97
CA MET A 19 8.15 -11.64 8.11
C MET A 19 8.91 -12.03 9.39
N GLU A 20 9.85 -12.98 9.30
CA GLU A 20 10.68 -13.36 10.44
C GLU A 20 11.39 -12.15 11.06
N GLN A 21 11.89 -11.24 10.22
CA GLN A 21 12.65 -10.07 10.66
C GLN A 21 11.74 -9.00 11.24
N MET A 22 10.56 -8.79 10.67
CA MET A 22 9.53 -7.94 11.28
C MET A 22 9.15 -8.43 12.68
N ALA A 23 8.95 -9.74 12.84
CA ALA A 23 8.65 -10.33 14.14
C ALA A 23 9.79 -10.16 15.15
N LYS A 24 11.06 -10.33 14.74
CA LYS A 24 12.25 -10.05 15.58
C LYS A 24 12.34 -8.59 16.04
N LEU A 25 11.68 -7.67 15.34
CA LEU A 25 11.63 -6.25 15.66
C LEU A 25 10.41 -5.88 16.52
N GLY A 26 9.63 -6.87 16.96
CA GLY A 26 8.45 -6.68 17.80
C GLY A 26 7.24 -6.13 17.03
N LEU A 27 7.26 -6.18 15.69
CA LEU A 27 6.11 -5.80 14.88
C LEU A 27 5.06 -6.90 14.92
N THR A 28 3.79 -6.50 14.94
CA THR A 28 2.65 -7.44 14.96
C THR A 28 1.74 -7.29 13.75
N GLY A 29 1.89 -6.22 12.97
CA GLY A 29 1.03 -5.90 11.83
C GLY A 29 1.82 -5.70 10.55
N ILE A 30 1.37 -6.32 9.47
CA ILE A 30 1.96 -6.16 8.14
C ILE A 30 0.92 -5.77 7.10
N GLU A 31 1.36 -5.09 6.07
CA GLU A 31 0.66 -5.05 4.79
C GLU A 31 1.35 -5.97 3.79
N TYR A 32 0.58 -6.85 3.15
CA TYR A 32 1.10 -7.84 2.21
C TYR A 32 0.94 -7.36 0.76
N PRO A 33 2.01 -7.28 -0.06
CA PRO A 33 1.90 -6.95 -1.47
C PRO A 33 1.36 -8.14 -2.26
N MET A 34 0.21 -7.95 -2.91
CA MET A 34 -0.35 -8.87 -3.91
C MET A 34 -0.05 -8.41 -5.35
N GLU A 35 0.74 -7.35 -5.49
CA GLU A 35 1.29 -6.91 -6.77
C GLU A 35 2.57 -7.67 -7.13
N GLN A 36 2.81 -7.87 -8.43
CA GLN A 36 4.04 -8.50 -8.89
C GLN A 36 5.16 -7.45 -8.91
N HIS A 37 6.15 -7.57 -8.01
CA HIS A 37 7.27 -6.61 -7.93
C HIS A 37 8.25 -6.65 -9.12
N ARG A 38 8.05 -7.50 -10.14
CA ARG A 38 8.95 -7.62 -11.30
C ARG A 38 8.17 -7.86 -12.60
N GLY A 39 8.17 -6.88 -13.51
CA GLY A 39 7.47 -6.91 -14.80
C GLY A 39 6.60 -5.66 -15.03
N PRO A 40 5.85 -5.51 -16.14
CA PRO A 40 5.01 -4.33 -16.39
C PRO A 40 3.88 -4.27 -15.35
N ARG A 41 4.09 -3.40 -14.35
CA ARG A 41 3.62 -3.54 -12.96
C ARG A 41 2.14 -3.26 -12.73
N PHE A 42 1.48 -2.59 -13.67
CA PHE A 42 0.14 -2.04 -13.45
C PHE A 42 -0.91 -2.61 -14.39
N SER A 43 -0.49 -3.45 -15.34
CA SER A 43 -1.39 -3.99 -16.34
C SER A 43 -1.18 -5.50 -16.54
N PRO A 44 -1.48 -6.32 -15.54
CA PRO A 44 -1.52 -7.78 -15.71
C PRO A 44 -2.38 -8.20 -16.92
N GLU A 45 -3.40 -7.43 -17.26
CA GLU A 45 -4.22 -7.57 -18.47
C GLU A 45 -3.48 -7.37 -19.80
N LEU A 46 -2.35 -6.66 -19.83
CA LEU A 46 -1.45 -6.62 -21.00
C LEU A 46 -0.64 -7.92 -21.16
N TRP A 47 -0.70 -8.82 -20.17
CA TRP A 47 0.09 -10.06 -20.08
C TRP A 47 -0.76 -11.23 -19.58
N PRO A 48 -1.83 -11.61 -20.32
CA PRO A 48 -2.84 -12.58 -19.88
C PRO A 48 -2.27 -13.97 -19.55
N ASP A 49 -1.09 -14.30 -20.05
CA ASP A 49 -0.43 -15.60 -19.85
C ASP A 49 0.41 -15.68 -18.56
N VAL A 50 0.56 -14.57 -17.83
CA VAL A 50 1.29 -14.53 -16.55
C VAL A 50 0.29 -14.76 -15.41
N PRO A 51 0.41 -15.82 -14.59
CA PRO A 51 -0.48 -16.03 -13.45
C PRO A 51 -0.49 -14.79 -12.53
N HIS A 52 -1.62 -14.09 -12.47
CA HIS A 52 -1.73 -12.77 -11.81
C HIS A 52 -1.69 -12.83 -10.27
N TYR A 53 -1.38 -14.00 -9.71
CA TYR A 53 -1.37 -14.28 -8.27
C TYR A 53 0.02 -14.74 -7.84
N ASN A 54 1.06 -13.97 -8.17
CA ASN A 54 2.38 -14.31 -7.66
C ASN A 54 2.52 -13.73 -6.25
N LEU A 55 2.07 -14.51 -5.25
CA LEU A 55 2.40 -14.35 -3.84
C LEU A 55 3.93 -14.59 -3.62
N ALA A 56 4.79 -13.94 -4.41
CA ALA A 56 6.24 -14.12 -4.38
C ALA A 56 6.72 -15.59 -4.18
N GLY A 57 6.04 -16.54 -4.84
CA GLY A 57 6.33 -17.98 -4.77
C GLY A 57 5.73 -18.78 -3.61
N LEU A 58 4.94 -18.18 -2.69
CA LEU A 58 4.22 -18.89 -1.63
C LEU A 58 2.75 -19.15 -2.04
N SER A 59 2.15 -20.25 -1.57
CA SER A 59 0.69 -20.37 -1.64
C SER A 59 0.02 -19.49 -0.59
N LEU A 60 -1.27 -19.20 -0.74
CA LEU A 60 -2.04 -18.44 0.25
C LEU A 60 -2.02 -19.11 1.63
N GLU A 61 -2.08 -20.44 1.65
CA GLU A 61 -1.97 -21.27 2.84
C GLU A 61 -0.57 -21.17 3.46
N GLY A 62 0.47 -21.15 2.64
CA GLY A 62 1.86 -20.93 3.09
C GLY A 62 2.03 -19.55 3.73
N THR A 63 1.53 -18.51 3.08
CA THR A 63 1.52 -17.13 3.62
C THR A 63 0.78 -17.06 4.96
N ALA A 64 -0.41 -17.68 5.06
CA ALA A 64 -1.18 -17.70 6.30
C ALA A 64 -0.48 -18.48 7.43
N ALA A 65 0.22 -19.57 7.09
CA ALA A 65 0.99 -20.35 8.04
C ALA A 65 2.21 -19.58 8.57
N ASP A 66 2.92 -18.85 7.69
CA ASP A 66 4.07 -18.03 8.06
C ASP A 66 3.65 -16.85 8.98
N LEU A 67 2.56 -16.16 8.63
CA LEU A 67 1.97 -15.12 9.49
C LEU A 67 1.72 -15.64 10.91
N LYS A 68 1.05 -16.79 11.03
CA LYS A 68 0.78 -17.41 12.34
C LYS A 68 2.05 -17.82 13.07
N ARG A 69 3.01 -18.44 12.37
CA ARG A 69 4.28 -18.88 12.95
C ARG A 69 5.03 -17.72 13.60
N HIS A 70 4.98 -16.54 12.97
CA HIS A 70 5.71 -15.36 13.41
C HIS A 70 4.87 -14.40 14.28
N GLY A 71 3.63 -14.77 14.64
CA GLY A 71 2.76 -13.90 15.45
C GLY A 71 2.35 -12.60 14.75
N LEU A 72 2.35 -12.60 13.41
CA LEU A 72 2.01 -11.45 12.59
C LEU A 72 0.55 -11.49 12.13
N THR A 73 -0.06 -10.32 12.06
CA THR A 73 -1.39 -10.10 11.49
C THR A 73 -1.24 -9.39 10.14
N CYS A 74 -1.86 -9.93 9.10
CA CYS A 74 -2.02 -9.19 7.84
C CYS A 74 -3.14 -8.16 8.04
N VAL A 75 -2.77 -6.90 8.25
CA VAL A 75 -3.73 -5.81 8.49
C VAL A 75 -4.34 -5.35 7.17
N GLY A 76 -3.55 -5.35 6.10
CA GLY A 76 -4.01 -5.01 4.78
C GLY A 76 -3.21 -5.66 3.66
N VAL A 77 -3.66 -5.41 2.45
CA VAL A 77 -3.03 -5.88 1.22
C VAL A 77 -2.85 -4.72 0.26
N SER A 78 -1.68 -4.56 -0.34
CA SER A 78 -1.52 -3.67 -1.50
C SER A 78 -1.78 -4.44 -2.79
N GLY A 79 -2.78 -3.99 -3.55
CA GLY A 79 -3.35 -4.70 -4.68
C GLY A 79 -3.49 -3.81 -5.92
N HIS A 80 -2.53 -2.92 -6.18
CA HIS A 80 -2.57 -1.95 -7.26
C HIS A 80 -2.93 -2.57 -8.62
N CYS A 81 -3.89 -1.99 -9.32
CA CYS A 81 -4.18 -2.28 -10.72
C CYS A 81 -4.66 -1.02 -11.44
N GLU A 82 -4.66 -1.09 -12.77
CA GLU A 82 -5.24 -0.04 -13.59
C GLU A 82 -6.77 -0.11 -13.62
N LEU A 83 -7.47 0.93 -13.13
CA LEU A 83 -8.91 0.87 -12.89
C LEU A 83 -9.80 1.15 -14.10
N ALA A 84 -9.34 1.76 -15.20
CA ALA A 84 -10.20 1.83 -16.40
C ALA A 84 -10.20 0.56 -17.25
N GLN A 85 -9.37 -0.42 -16.92
CA GLN A 85 -9.29 -1.64 -17.72
C GLN A 85 -10.51 -2.51 -17.48
N GLY A 86 -10.99 -3.18 -18.53
CA GLY A 86 -12.20 -4.01 -18.45
C GLY A 86 -12.08 -5.18 -17.46
N ARG A 87 -10.85 -5.64 -17.18
CA ARG A 87 -10.56 -6.73 -16.23
C ARG A 87 -10.26 -6.27 -14.81
N ALA A 88 -10.24 -4.94 -14.55
CA ALA A 88 -9.89 -4.39 -13.25
C ALA A 88 -10.79 -4.92 -12.12
N VAL A 89 -12.10 -5.00 -12.40
CA VAL A 89 -13.10 -5.48 -11.44
C VAL A 89 -12.82 -6.93 -11.04
N ASP A 90 -12.60 -7.82 -11.99
CA ASP A 90 -12.33 -9.24 -11.73
C ASP A 90 -11.05 -9.43 -10.92
N LEU A 91 -9.99 -8.72 -11.31
CA LEU A 91 -8.68 -8.82 -10.68
C LEU A 91 -8.72 -8.34 -9.22
N LEU A 92 -9.22 -7.12 -8.98
CA LEU A 92 -9.28 -6.58 -7.62
C LEU A 92 -10.29 -7.35 -6.75
N SER A 93 -11.40 -7.83 -7.32
CA SER A 93 -12.32 -8.70 -6.59
C SER A 93 -11.67 -10.01 -6.16
N ALA A 94 -10.85 -10.62 -7.02
CA ALA A 94 -10.06 -11.79 -6.65
C ALA A 94 -9.06 -11.49 -5.52
N ARG A 95 -8.38 -10.34 -5.60
CA ARG A 95 -7.45 -9.88 -4.54
C ARG A 95 -8.18 -9.62 -3.22
N MET A 96 -9.36 -9.01 -3.23
CA MET A 96 -10.18 -8.83 -2.02
C MET A 96 -10.56 -10.17 -1.39
N ARG A 97 -10.97 -11.16 -2.19
CA ARG A 97 -11.24 -12.52 -1.68
C ARG A 97 -10.01 -13.18 -1.08
N MET A 98 -8.84 -13.00 -1.68
CA MET A 98 -7.57 -13.48 -1.13
C MET A 98 -7.19 -12.76 0.16
N ALA A 99 -7.39 -11.44 0.22
CA ALA A 99 -7.14 -10.62 1.39
C ALA A 99 -7.99 -11.06 2.59
N LYS A 100 -9.28 -11.38 2.38
CA LYS A 100 -10.14 -11.96 3.42
C LYS A 100 -9.60 -13.28 3.98
N LYS A 101 -9.03 -14.14 3.14
CA LYS A 101 -8.41 -15.40 3.57
C LYS A 101 -7.14 -15.19 4.39
N LEU A 102 -6.51 -14.01 4.30
CA LEU A 102 -5.41 -13.56 5.16
C LEU A 102 -5.89 -12.71 6.34
N TRP A 103 -7.20 -12.60 6.56
CA TRP A 103 -7.81 -11.76 7.61
C TRP A 103 -7.51 -10.27 7.50
N ALA A 104 -7.15 -9.80 6.30
CA ALA A 104 -6.91 -8.39 6.04
C ALA A 104 -8.20 -7.57 6.20
N GLN A 105 -8.04 -6.36 6.73
CA GLN A 105 -9.12 -5.39 6.94
C GLN A 105 -9.33 -4.50 5.72
N TYR A 106 -8.28 -4.30 4.91
CA TYR A 106 -8.34 -3.48 3.72
C TYR A 106 -7.53 -4.05 2.55
N VAL A 107 -7.92 -3.67 1.33
CA VAL A 107 -7.09 -3.75 0.12
C VAL A 107 -6.87 -2.34 -0.38
N SER A 108 -5.61 -1.93 -0.54
CA SER A 108 -5.28 -0.65 -1.15
C SER A 108 -5.01 -0.80 -2.64
N THR A 109 -5.43 0.20 -3.42
CA THR A 109 -5.15 0.28 -4.86
C THR A 109 -4.92 1.72 -5.29
N GLY A 110 -4.17 1.88 -6.38
CA GLY A 110 -4.09 3.14 -7.13
C GLY A 110 -5.25 3.20 -8.12
N ILE A 111 -5.43 4.35 -8.76
CA ILE A 111 -6.58 4.64 -9.61
C ILE A 111 -6.19 4.75 -11.09
N GLY A 112 -4.95 5.11 -11.41
CA GLY A 112 -4.35 4.93 -12.73
C GLY A 112 -2.90 5.35 -12.76
N GLU A 113 -2.07 4.68 -13.56
CA GLU A 113 -0.69 5.11 -13.81
C GLU A 113 -0.43 5.20 -15.32
N GLY A 114 0.05 6.37 -15.78
CA GLY A 114 0.62 6.52 -17.12
C GLY A 114 -0.36 6.87 -18.24
N TRP A 115 -1.52 7.43 -17.93
CA TRP A 115 -2.52 7.81 -18.93
C TRP A 115 -2.25 9.18 -19.51
N GLN A 116 -2.06 9.28 -20.82
CA GLN A 116 -1.91 10.59 -21.45
C GLN A 116 -3.19 11.44 -21.36
N GLU A 117 -4.37 10.83 -21.19
CA GLU A 117 -5.67 11.51 -21.20
C GLU A 117 -6.65 10.95 -20.14
N PRO A 118 -6.41 11.20 -18.84
CA PRO A 118 -7.15 10.54 -17.76
C PRO A 118 -8.65 10.82 -17.74
N GLU A 119 -9.06 12.00 -18.21
CA GLU A 119 -10.47 12.38 -18.32
C GLU A 119 -11.27 11.47 -19.26
N LYS A 120 -10.66 10.94 -20.33
CA LYS A 120 -11.35 10.02 -21.27
C LYS A 120 -11.73 8.70 -20.61
N HIS A 121 -11.01 8.34 -19.56
CA HIS A 121 -11.18 7.08 -18.84
C HIS A 121 -11.99 7.25 -17.55
N ARG A 122 -12.34 8.49 -17.17
CA ARG A 122 -13.00 8.80 -15.91
C ARG A 122 -14.31 8.04 -15.72
N GLY A 123 -15.11 7.93 -16.77
CA GLY A 123 -16.38 7.18 -16.75
C GLY A 123 -16.18 5.69 -16.48
N ALA A 124 -15.16 5.08 -17.09
CA ALA A 124 -14.82 3.67 -16.89
C ALA A 124 -14.32 3.40 -15.46
N VAL A 125 -13.43 4.26 -14.94
CA VAL A 125 -12.96 4.18 -13.55
C VAL A 125 -14.13 4.24 -12.57
N LEU A 126 -15.01 5.23 -12.70
CA LEU A 126 -16.16 5.37 -11.80
C LEU A 126 -17.11 4.18 -11.88
N ALA A 127 -17.34 3.62 -13.08
CA ALA A 127 -18.14 2.42 -13.25
C ALA A 127 -17.51 1.21 -12.52
N ASN A 128 -16.20 1.02 -12.69
CA ASN A 128 -15.46 -0.07 -12.06
C ASN A 128 -15.38 0.09 -10.54
N LEU A 129 -15.17 1.31 -10.03
CA LEU A 129 -15.21 1.62 -8.60
C LEU A 129 -16.56 1.29 -7.98
N ARG A 130 -17.69 1.57 -8.64
CA ARG A 130 -19.01 1.17 -8.13
C ARG A 130 -19.17 -0.34 -8.03
N ALA A 131 -18.65 -1.09 -9.00
CA ALA A 131 -18.69 -2.55 -8.96
C ALA A 131 -17.79 -3.11 -7.84
N LEU A 132 -16.58 -2.57 -7.71
CA LEU A 132 -15.64 -2.96 -6.68
C LEU A 132 -16.11 -2.60 -5.27
N ALA A 133 -16.75 -1.45 -5.09
CA ALA A 133 -17.34 -1.02 -3.83
C ALA A 133 -18.43 -2.00 -3.34
N ARG A 134 -19.32 -2.45 -4.24
CA ARG A 134 -20.30 -3.51 -3.90
C ARG A 134 -19.61 -4.82 -3.50
N CYS A 135 -18.58 -5.22 -4.23
CA CYS A 135 -17.81 -6.42 -3.85
C CYS A 135 -17.12 -6.27 -2.48
N ALA A 136 -16.62 -5.07 -2.17
CA ALA A 136 -16.01 -4.75 -0.88
C ALA A 136 -17.03 -4.83 0.27
N GLU A 137 -18.26 -4.34 0.06
CA GLU A 137 -19.39 -4.49 1.00
C GLU A 137 -19.76 -5.97 1.21
N GLU A 138 -19.93 -6.74 0.13
CA GLU A 138 -20.27 -8.17 0.20
C GLU A 138 -19.22 -8.99 0.96
N LEU A 139 -17.94 -8.62 0.83
CA LEU A 139 -16.83 -9.30 1.49
C LEU A 139 -16.53 -8.75 2.89
N ASP A 140 -17.21 -7.68 3.31
CA ASP A 140 -16.90 -6.94 4.54
C ASP A 140 -15.40 -6.60 4.62
N ILE A 141 -14.90 -5.91 3.60
CA ILE A 141 -13.52 -5.41 3.53
C ILE A 141 -13.51 -3.97 3.04
N VAL A 142 -12.51 -3.20 3.44
CA VAL A 142 -12.36 -1.83 2.93
C VAL A 142 -11.51 -1.82 1.66
N LEU A 143 -12.02 -1.23 0.59
CA LEU A 143 -11.22 -0.84 -0.56
C LEU A 143 -10.67 0.57 -0.32
N ALA A 144 -9.35 0.65 -0.13
CA ALA A 144 -8.65 1.90 0.14
C ALA A 144 -8.05 2.47 -1.15
N LEU A 145 -8.63 3.55 -1.65
CA LEU A 145 -8.17 4.26 -2.84
C LEU A 145 -7.02 5.19 -2.49
N ARG A 146 -5.85 4.93 -3.08
CA ARG A 146 -4.70 5.80 -2.96
C ARG A 146 -4.83 6.94 -3.97
N PRO A 147 -4.90 8.21 -3.53
CA PRO A 147 -4.79 9.34 -4.43
C PRO A 147 -3.52 9.24 -5.28
N ASP A 148 -3.66 9.41 -6.59
CA ASP A 148 -2.55 9.45 -7.53
C ASP A 148 -2.64 10.67 -8.43
N ARG A 149 -1.51 11.05 -9.05
CA ARG A 149 -1.40 12.26 -9.88
C ARG A 149 -2.30 12.23 -11.14
N TRP A 150 -3.02 11.15 -11.41
CA TRP A 150 -3.73 10.94 -12.67
C TRP A 150 -5.25 11.10 -12.54
N PHE A 151 -5.87 10.45 -11.55
CA PHE A 151 -7.34 10.50 -11.39
C PHE A 151 -7.78 11.23 -10.11
N THR A 152 -6.99 11.13 -9.04
CA THR A 152 -7.27 11.77 -7.74
C THR A 152 -6.02 12.47 -7.25
N SER A 153 -5.73 13.61 -7.86
CA SER A 153 -4.49 14.37 -7.65
C SER A 153 -4.44 15.06 -6.29
N SER A 154 -5.57 15.17 -5.61
CA SER A 154 -5.71 15.83 -4.32
C SER A 154 -6.65 15.08 -3.38
N LEU A 155 -6.53 15.36 -2.08
CA LEU A 155 -7.42 14.82 -1.06
C LEU A 155 -8.89 15.18 -1.33
N ARG A 156 -9.14 16.42 -1.80
CA ARG A 156 -10.47 16.91 -2.17
C ARG A 156 -11.10 16.07 -3.27
N GLU A 157 -10.36 15.76 -4.34
CA GLU A 157 -10.84 14.90 -5.43
C GLU A 157 -11.11 13.47 -4.95
N GLY A 158 -10.26 12.95 -4.05
CA GLY A 158 -10.49 11.67 -3.38
C GLY A 158 -11.83 11.66 -2.64
N LEU A 159 -12.07 12.65 -1.78
CA LEU A 159 -13.32 12.78 -1.03
C LEU A 159 -14.55 12.94 -1.93
N GLU A 160 -14.44 13.70 -3.03
CA GLU A 160 -15.52 13.82 -4.01
C GLU A 160 -15.82 12.48 -4.70
N THR A 161 -14.78 11.71 -5.02
CA THR A 161 -14.91 10.36 -5.58
C THR A 161 -15.66 9.45 -4.60
N LEU A 162 -15.28 9.44 -3.32
CA LEU A 162 -15.98 8.65 -2.29
C LEU A 162 -17.46 9.01 -2.20
N ARG A 163 -17.79 10.31 -2.16
CA ARG A 163 -19.20 10.78 -2.13
C ARG A 163 -19.98 10.37 -3.37
N THR A 164 -19.35 10.39 -4.54
CA THR A 164 -19.95 10.02 -5.83
C THR A 164 -20.28 8.53 -5.89
N ILE A 165 -19.44 7.68 -5.28
CA ILE A 165 -19.68 6.23 -5.21
C ILE A 165 -20.67 5.90 -4.08
N GLY A 166 -20.56 6.57 -2.93
CA GLY A 166 -21.50 6.46 -1.81
C GLY A 166 -21.43 5.15 -1.03
N SER A 167 -20.27 4.49 -1.01
CA SER A 167 -20.07 3.21 -0.31
C SER A 167 -19.29 3.37 1.00
N PRO A 168 -19.73 2.78 2.12
CA PRO A 168 -19.00 2.83 3.38
C PRO A 168 -17.71 1.99 3.38
N ASN A 169 -17.61 1.01 2.47
CA ASN A 169 -16.45 0.14 2.29
C ASN A 169 -15.44 0.70 1.28
N LEU A 170 -15.68 1.90 0.74
CA LEU A 170 -14.72 2.63 -0.08
C LEU A 170 -14.14 3.79 0.73
N LYS A 171 -12.82 3.79 0.94
CA LYS A 171 -12.11 4.79 1.75
C LYS A 171 -10.84 5.26 1.06
N LEU A 172 -10.16 6.24 1.64
CA LEU A 172 -8.86 6.71 1.16
C LEU A 172 -7.69 5.96 1.81
N ALA A 173 -6.66 5.75 1.01
CA ALA A 173 -5.32 5.31 1.41
C ALA A 173 -4.38 6.51 1.25
N LEU A 174 -4.04 7.21 2.34
CA LEU A 174 -3.30 8.47 2.23
C LEU A 174 -1.80 8.23 2.20
N GLU A 175 -1.10 8.78 1.21
CA GLU A 175 0.36 8.80 1.19
C GLU A 175 0.87 10.17 1.64
N PHE A 176 1.57 10.21 2.77
CA PHE A 176 1.91 11.46 3.45
C PHE A 176 2.75 12.44 2.61
N PRO A 177 3.84 12.02 1.92
CA PRO A 177 4.61 12.94 1.08
C PRO A 177 3.79 13.54 -0.06
N GLY A 178 2.95 12.74 -0.73
CA GLY A 178 2.11 13.22 -1.82
C GLY A 178 1.15 14.33 -1.36
N MET A 179 0.54 14.19 -0.18
CA MET A 179 -0.33 15.23 0.37
C MET A 179 0.43 16.49 0.79
N ALA A 180 1.61 16.32 1.40
CA ALA A 180 2.42 17.45 1.85
C ALA A 180 2.89 18.31 0.65
N GLU A 181 3.13 17.69 -0.50
CA GLU A 181 3.46 18.37 -1.76
C GLU A 181 2.28 19.19 -2.31
N THR A 182 1.05 18.68 -2.24
CA THR A 182 -0.12 19.32 -2.86
C THR A 182 -0.78 20.40 -2.02
N THR A 183 -0.76 20.25 -0.69
CA THR A 183 -1.56 21.08 0.23
C THR A 183 -0.73 22.20 0.90
N GLY A 184 0.60 22.08 0.86
CA GLY A 184 1.49 22.98 1.59
C GLY A 184 1.47 22.76 3.12
N PRO A 185 2.36 23.43 3.88
CA PRO A 185 2.53 23.21 5.32
C PRO A 185 1.29 23.53 6.15
N ASP A 186 0.65 24.68 5.90
CA ASP A 186 -0.37 25.23 6.79
C ASP A 186 -1.77 24.61 6.56
N GLY A 187 -2.01 24.05 5.37
CA GLY A 187 -3.31 23.43 5.02
C GLY A 187 -3.42 21.94 5.35
N LEU A 188 -2.29 21.24 5.51
CA LEU A 188 -2.28 19.77 5.62
C LEU A 188 -3.02 19.26 6.85
N ALA A 189 -2.87 19.93 8.00
CA ALA A 189 -3.54 19.53 9.23
C ALA A 189 -5.07 19.66 9.10
N ASP A 190 -5.57 20.75 8.53
CA ASP A 190 -7.00 20.98 8.36
C ASP A 190 -7.62 20.06 7.31
N GLU A 191 -6.89 19.79 6.23
CA GLU A 191 -7.29 18.81 5.22
C GLU A 191 -7.37 17.40 5.81
N LEU A 192 -6.36 17.00 6.59
CA LEU A 192 -6.37 15.72 7.30
C LEU A 192 -7.59 15.62 8.22
N ARG A 193 -7.83 16.61 9.09
CA ARG A 193 -9.00 16.61 10.00
C ARG A 193 -10.32 16.36 9.27
N ARG A 194 -10.51 17.00 8.12
CA ARG A 194 -11.72 16.85 7.31
C ARG A 194 -11.86 15.47 6.65
N ALA A 195 -10.74 14.79 6.39
CA ALA A 195 -10.74 13.53 5.69
C ALA A 195 -10.61 12.30 6.60
N LEU A 196 -10.09 12.44 7.83
CA LEU A 196 -9.67 11.29 8.66
C LEU A 196 -10.73 10.20 8.84
N ALA A 197 -12.02 10.55 8.93
CA ALA A 197 -13.11 9.58 9.03
C ALA A 197 -13.22 8.66 7.78
N GLU A 198 -12.81 9.19 6.63
CA GLU A 198 -12.81 8.53 5.32
C GLU A 198 -11.49 7.82 5.02
N VAL A 199 -10.53 7.79 5.95
CA VAL A 199 -9.20 7.21 5.75
C VAL A 199 -9.15 5.80 6.32
N ALA A 200 -8.79 4.83 5.47
CA ALA A 200 -8.56 3.45 5.90
C ALA A 200 -7.14 3.23 6.41
N VAL A 201 -6.15 3.83 5.76
CA VAL A 201 -4.74 3.64 6.04
C VAL A 201 -3.95 4.89 5.69
N ILE A 202 -2.90 5.18 6.47
CA ILE A 202 -1.94 6.24 6.19
C ILE A 202 -0.58 5.61 5.91
N TYR A 203 -0.04 5.84 4.72
CA TYR A 203 1.31 5.45 4.34
C TYR A 203 2.32 6.53 4.71
N LEU A 204 3.33 6.13 5.47
CA LEU A 204 4.52 6.90 5.72
C LEU A 204 5.63 6.40 4.81
N THR A 205 5.85 7.13 3.72
CA THR A 205 7.03 6.95 2.88
C THR A 205 8.16 7.87 3.31
N GLU A 206 9.41 7.45 3.08
CA GLU A 206 10.56 8.31 3.29
C GLU A 206 10.50 9.50 2.35
N CYS A 207 10.47 10.69 2.95
CA CYS A 207 10.56 11.94 2.23
C CYS A 207 11.43 12.89 3.05
N PRO A 208 12.65 13.21 2.57
CA PRO A 208 13.62 14.04 3.30
C PRO A 208 13.05 15.38 3.75
N THR A 209 12.14 15.97 2.98
CA THR A 209 11.50 17.26 3.27
C THR A 209 10.36 17.15 4.29
N CYS A 210 9.89 15.94 4.59
CA CYS A 210 8.75 15.69 5.47
C CYS A 210 9.13 15.17 6.86
N SER A 211 10.41 14.84 7.12
CA SER A 211 10.85 14.21 8.38
C SER A 211 10.49 15.01 9.62
N ALA A 212 10.67 16.34 9.60
CA ALA A 212 10.31 17.22 10.72
C ALA A 212 8.80 17.25 10.99
N ARG A 213 7.97 17.06 9.95
CA ARG A 213 6.51 17.13 10.02
C ARG A 213 5.85 15.83 10.48
N ARG A 214 6.63 14.75 10.64
CA ARG A 214 6.10 13.44 11.10
C ARG A 214 5.63 13.48 12.55
N LEU A 215 6.33 14.22 13.41
CA LEU A 215 5.94 14.37 14.81
C LEU A 215 4.59 15.09 14.93
N ASP A 216 4.40 16.16 14.14
CA ASP A 216 3.15 16.91 14.08
C ASP A 216 2.00 16.03 13.57
N LEU A 217 2.27 15.18 12.57
CA LEU A 217 1.30 14.20 12.08
C LEU A 217 0.86 13.24 13.19
N PHE A 218 1.78 12.63 13.93
CA PHE A 218 1.40 11.68 14.98
C PHE A 218 0.62 12.33 16.12
N ALA A 219 1.00 13.56 16.50
CA ALA A 219 0.25 14.33 17.49
C ALA A 219 -1.17 14.64 16.98
N LEU A 220 -1.31 15.02 15.71
CA LEU A 220 -2.59 15.25 15.07
C LEU A 220 -3.44 13.98 15.06
N LEU A 221 -2.91 12.86 14.54
CA LEU A 221 -3.63 11.58 14.46
C LEU A 221 -4.13 11.13 15.83
N ARG A 222 -3.33 11.31 16.88
CA ARG A 222 -3.73 11.01 18.26
C ARG A 222 -4.84 11.93 18.75
N THR A 223 -4.72 13.24 18.50
CA THR A 223 -5.68 14.26 18.93
C THR A 223 -7.04 14.05 18.27
N GLU A 224 -7.05 13.71 16.99
CA GLU A 224 -8.25 13.45 16.20
C GLU A 224 -8.78 12.00 16.39
N GLY A 225 -8.14 11.20 17.25
CA GLY A 225 -8.61 9.85 17.57
C GLY A 225 -8.51 8.85 16.41
N TYR A 226 -7.58 9.05 15.46
CA TYR A 226 -7.38 8.12 14.35
C TYR A 226 -6.92 6.75 14.88
N GLY A 227 -7.79 5.75 14.73
CA GLY A 227 -7.56 4.37 15.17
C GLY A 227 -7.07 3.42 14.06
N GLY A 228 -6.95 3.91 12.83
CA GLY A 228 -6.55 3.10 11.68
C GLY A 228 -5.05 2.78 11.64
N PRO A 229 -4.63 1.87 10.75
CA PRO A 229 -3.24 1.54 10.53
C PRO A 229 -2.42 2.72 9.98
N VAL A 230 -1.23 2.89 10.54
CA VAL A 230 -0.17 3.72 9.95
C VAL A 230 0.87 2.77 9.38
N CYS A 231 0.92 2.69 8.06
CA CYS A 231 1.75 1.78 7.31
C CYS A 231 3.08 2.45 6.93
N ILE A 232 4.20 1.93 7.42
CA ILE A 232 5.52 2.35 7.00
C ILE A 232 5.84 1.66 5.68
N SER A 233 6.11 2.44 4.64
CA SER A 233 6.52 1.93 3.33
C SER A 233 7.84 2.59 2.97
N PHE A 234 8.93 1.83 2.95
CA PHE A 234 10.20 2.36 2.46
C PHE A 234 10.23 2.13 0.96
N GLY A 235 9.52 2.99 0.24
CA GLY A 235 9.56 3.03 -1.21
C GLY A 235 11.03 3.14 -1.64
N ASN A 236 11.61 2.02 -2.09
CA ASN A 236 12.94 1.95 -2.71
C ASN A 236 14.17 2.03 -1.79
N ALA A 237 14.08 1.73 -0.48
CA ALA A 237 15.28 1.66 0.37
C ALA A 237 16.32 0.64 -0.12
N ILE A 238 15.91 -0.33 -0.95
CA ILE A 238 16.80 -1.28 -1.62
C ILE A 238 16.57 -1.17 -3.15
N ARG A 239 16.85 -0.02 -3.77
CA ARG A 239 17.11 0.02 -5.21
C ARG A 239 18.58 -0.26 -5.46
N PRO A 240 18.95 -1.22 -6.33
CA PRO A 240 20.32 -1.27 -6.81
C PRO A 240 20.65 0.08 -7.44
N VAL A 241 21.85 0.60 -7.15
CA VAL A 241 22.40 1.78 -7.83
C VAL A 241 22.31 1.49 -9.33
N PRO A 242 21.64 2.32 -10.13
CA PRO A 242 21.55 2.09 -11.56
C PRO A 242 22.95 2.21 -12.15
N THR A 243 23.55 1.10 -12.56
CA THR A 243 24.71 1.14 -13.43
C THR A 243 24.24 1.50 -14.86
N PRO A 244 25.06 2.19 -15.66
CA PRO A 244 24.68 2.68 -17.00
C PRO A 244 24.20 1.59 -17.98
N ASP A 245 24.46 0.31 -17.70
CA ASP A 245 24.23 -0.81 -18.62
C ASP A 245 23.02 -1.69 -18.26
N PHE A 246 21.97 -1.13 -17.64
CA PHE A 246 20.80 -1.91 -17.22
C PHE A 246 20.00 -2.44 -18.43
N LYS A 247 20.40 -3.62 -18.93
CA LYS A 247 19.57 -4.48 -19.77
C LYS A 247 18.62 -5.29 -18.87
N PRO A 248 17.34 -5.47 -19.24
CA PRO A 248 16.43 -6.32 -18.48
C PRO A 248 16.97 -7.76 -18.50
N LEU A 249 17.64 -8.14 -17.40
CA LEU A 249 18.28 -9.44 -17.24
C LEU A 249 17.24 -10.53 -16.98
N ARG A 250 17.45 -11.69 -17.62
CA ARG A 250 16.65 -12.91 -17.47
C ARG A 250 16.44 -13.26 -15.99
N ILE A 251 15.22 -13.73 -15.72
CA ILE A 251 14.70 -14.21 -14.44
C ILE A 251 15.59 -15.35 -13.92
N GLY A 252 16.51 -15.02 -13.02
CA GLY A 252 17.27 -15.97 -12.22
C GLY A 252 17.23 -15.54 -10.74
N PRO A 253 17.40 -16.47 -9.79
CA PRO A 253 17.49 -16.14 -8.37
C PRO A 253 18.73 -15.27 -8.17
N TRP A 254 18.52 -13.97 -7.94
CA TRP A 254 19.59 -13.11 -7.46
C TRP A 254 20.04 -13.67 -6.09
N PRO A 255 21.33 -13.88 -5.84
CA PRO A 255 21.80 -14.12 -4.49
C PRO A 255 21.43 -12.90 -3.66
N LEU A 256 20.59 -13.12 -2.65
CA LEU A 256 20.27 -12.12 -1.65
C LEU A 256 21.55 -11.82 -0.89
N ASP A 257 22.03 -10.58 -0.95
CA ASP A 257 23.05 -10.11 -0.03
C ASP A 257 22.39 -9.88 1.34
N PRO A 258 22.81 -10.57 2.41
CA PRO A 258 22.34 -10.32 3.78
C PRO A 258 22.41 -8.84 4.19
N SER A 259 23.33 -8.06 3.62
CA SER A 259 23.47 -6.62 3.90
C SER A 259 22.21 -5.81 3.60
N HIS A 260 21.40 -6.23 2.62
CA HIS A 260 20.14 -5.55 2.29
C HIS A 260 19.08 -5.70 3.40
N LEU A 261 19.09 -6.84 4.09
CA LEU A 261 18.15 -7.10 5.18
C LEU A 261 18.50 -6.29 6.43
N ASP A 262 19.80 -6.20 6.74
CA ASP A 262 20.29 -5.38 7.85
C ASP A 262 20.02 -3.90 7.61
N ALA A 263 20.20 -3.41 6.38
CA ALA A 263 19.91 -2.02 6.00
C ALA A 263 18.41 -1.68 6.18
N ALA A 264 17.50 -2.51 5.65
CA ALA A 264 16.06 -2.31 5.80
C ALA A 264 15.62 -2.36 7.28
N THR A 265 16.20 -3.29 8.04
CA THR A 265 15.97 -3.42 9.49
C THR A 265 16.43 -2.16 10.25
N SER A 266 17.61 -1.64 9.91
CA SER A 266 18.17 -0.43 10.52
C SER A 266 17.29 0.80 10.25
N HIS A 267 16.87 1.02 9.00
CA HIS A 267 15.94 2.11 8.65
C HIS A 267 14.60 1.99 9.39
N MET A 268 14.08 0.77 9.52
CA MET A 268 12.84 0.53 10.24
C MET A 268 12.95 0.87 11.72
N ARG A 269 14.02 0.44 12.41
CA ARG A 269 14.26 0.82 13.81
C ARG A 269 14.35 2.34 13.97
N HIS A 270 15.05 3.01 13.06
CA HIS A 270 15.18 4.46 13.09
C HIS A 270 13.82 5.15 12.94
N ALA A 271 13.00 4.73 11.97
CA ALA A 271 11.66 5.26 11.76
C ALA A 271 10.76 5.03 12.98
N MET A 272 10.86 3.86 13.62
CA MET A 272 10.09 3.55 14.82
C MET A 272 10.47 4.43 16.02
N GLN A 273 11.77 4.66 16.21
CA GLN A 273 12.28 5.58 17.23
C GLN A 273 11.78 7.02 17.00
N GLN A 274 11.83 7.50 15.74
CA GLN A 274 11.33 8.83 15.39
C GLN A 274 9.81 8.98 15.61
N GLY A 275 9.04 7.91 15.36
CA GLY A 275 7.59 7.90 15.59
C GLY A 275 7.18 7.78 17.06
N GLY A 276 8.15 7.63 17.98
CA GLY A 276 7.87 7.38 19.39
C GLY A 276 7.19 6.02 19.63
N TRP A 277 7.36 5.05 18.72
CA TRP A 277 6.86 3.70 18.90
C TRP A 277 7.86 2.89 19.70
N SER A 278 7.43 2.40 20.87
CA SER A 278 8.17 1.42 21.64
C SER A 278 7.88 0.02 21.09
N CYS A 279 8.91 -0.75 20.74
CA CYS A 279 8.79 -2.20 20.66
C CYS A 279 8.44 -2.70 22.07
N GLY A 280 7.23 -3.23 22.25
CA GLY A 280 6.84 -3.92 23.48
C GLY A 280 7.56 -5.25 23.63
#